data_AF-A0A415MEF0-F1
#
_entry.id   AF-A0A415MEF0-F1
#
_cell.length_a   1.000
_cell.length_b   1.000
_cell.length_c   1.000
_cell.angle_alpha   90.00
_cell.angle_beta   90.00
_cell.angle_gamma   90.00
#
_symmetry.space_group_name_H-M   'P 1'
#
loop_
_entity.id
_entity.type
_entity.pdbx_description
1 polymer ?
#
loop_
_entity_poly.entity_id
_entity_poly.type
_entity_poly.pdbx_seq_one_letter_code
_entity_poly.pdbx_strand_id
1 'polypeptide(L)'
;MTEKFSIVRQLDTEKLSGRIAYFVYENGHNPYIFANNATLEALKKPYEQEMVFTSFDGKKTLCKGLIGRYQGYKMFEDNTLKYGEIELR
;
A
#
# COMPACT_ATOMS: atom_id res chain seq x y z
N MET A 1 7.94 11.33 8.16
CA MET A 1 6.65 12.04 8.35
C MET A 1 5.54 11.10 7.91
N THR A 2 4.33 11.15 8.49
CA THR A 2 3.21 10.28 8.08
C THR A 2 2.22 11.08 7.23
N GLU A 3 1.87 10.59 6.05
CA GLU A 3 0.91 11.26 5.16
C GLU A 3 -0.35 10.42 4.99
N LYS A 4 -1.52 10.99 5.32
CA LYS A 4 -2.83 10.35 5.11
C LYS A 4 -3.60 11.08 4.01
N PHE A 5 -4.12 10.34 3.03
CA PHE A 5 -4.95 10.89 1.95
C PHE A 5 -6.03 9.89 1.52
N SER A 6 -6.93 10.34 0.64
CA SER A 6 -7.98 9.50 0.08
C SER A 6 -7.96 9.48 -1.45
N ILE A 7 -8.25 8.31 -2.03
CA ILE A 7 -8.27 8.00 -3.47
C ILE A 7 -9.67 7.66 -3.99
N VAL A 8 -10.74 7.97 -3.24
CA VAL A 8 -12.11 7.60 -3.61
C VAL A 8 -12.70 8.53 -4.68
N ARG A 9 -12.68 8.06 -5.92
CA ARG A 9 -13.65 8.39 -6.98
C ARG A 9 -13.67 7.33 -8.09
N GLN A 10 -12.54 6.68 -8.28
CA GLN A 10 -12.17 5.43 -8.96
C GLN A 10 -10.73 5.28 -8.49
N LEU A 11 -10.28 4.18 -7.87
CA LEU A 11 -8.95 4.09 -7.22
C LEU A 11 -7.88 4.80 -8.06
N ASP A 12 -7.56 6.04 -7.66
CA ASP A 12 -6.78 6.94 -8.48
C ASP A 12 -5.32 6.57 -8.26
N THR A 13 -4.87 5.59 -9.04
CA THR A 13 -3.53 5.02 -8.97
C THR A 13 -2.48 6.05 -9.36
N GLU A 14 -2.81 7.02 -10.21
CA GLU A 14 -1.94 8.15 -10.53
C GLU A 14 -1.75 9.05 -9.31
N LYS A 15 -2.83 9.37 -8.59
CA LYS A 15 -2.76 10.11 -7.33
C LYS A 15 -1.95 9.37 -6.26
N LEU A 16 -2.13 8.06 -6.13
CA LEU A 16 -1.31 7.24 -5.24
C LEU A 16 0.17 7.30 -5.64
N SER A 17 0.47 7.13 -6.93
CA SER A 17 1.85 7.15 -7.44
C SER A 17 2.52 8.51 -7.23
N GLY A 18 1.79 9.60 -7.48
CA GLY A 18 2.27 10.96 -7.23
C GLY A 18 2.54 11.23 -5.74
N ARG A 19 1.67 10.73 -4.85
CA ARG A 19 1.86 10.84 -3.39
C ARG A 19 3.06 10.03 -2.90
N ILE A 20 3.26 8.83 -3.43
CA ILE A 20 4.46 8.03 -3.13
C ILE A 20 5.73 8.77 -3.59
N ALA A 21 5.75 9.30 -4.82
CA ALA A 21 6.89 10.04 -5.32
C ALA A 21 7.20 11.29 -4.47
N TYR A 22 6.16 12.04 -4.09
CA TYR A 22 6.27 13.19 -3.20
C TYR A 22 6.81 12.78 -1.82
N PHE A 23 6.30 11.69 -1.25
CA PHE A 23 6.78 11.16 0.02
C PHE A 23 8.27 10.79 -0.04
N VAL A 24 8.70 10.11 -1.10
CA VAL A 24 10.11 9.73 -1.29
C VAL A 24 10.99 10.97 -1.43
N TYR A 25 10.53 11.97 -2.18
CA TYR A 25 11.24 13.24 -2.33
C TYR A 25 11.44 13.96 -1.00
N GLU A 26 10.38 14.06 -0.19
CA GLU A 26 10.42 14.77 1.10
C GLU A 26 11.16 14.01 2.21
N ASN A 27 11.04 12.68 2.25
CA ASN A 27 11.56 11.86 3.36
C ASN A 27 12.86 11.11 3.02
N GLY A 28 13.23 11.01 1.74
CA GLY A 28 14.44 10.31 1.27
C GLY A 28 14.39 8.79 1.39
N HIS A 29 13.22 8.19 1.66
CA HIS A 29 13.05 6.74 1.73
C HIS A 29 11.71 6.27 1.17
N ASN A 30 11.63 4.99 0.81
CA ASN A 30 10.40 4.37 0.31
C ASN A 30 9.34 4.27 1.42
N PRO A 31 8.08 4.64 1.15
CA PRO A 31 7.02 4.50 2.13
C PRO A 31 6.54 3.06 2.29
N TYR A 32 5.95 2.81 3.45
CA TYR A 32 5.02 1.74 3.71
C TYR A 32 3.59 2.22 3.45
N ILE A 33 2.81 1.45 2.70
CA ILE A 33 1.43 1.78 2.34
C ILE A 33 0.49 1.09 3.31
N PHE A 34 -0.32 1.84 4.04
CA PHE A 34 -1.36 1.32 4.92
C PHE A 34 -2.74 1.64 4.33
N ALA A 35 -3.61 0.64 4.25
CA ALA A 35 -4.99 0.80 3.85
C ALA A 35 -5.83 -0.35 4.42
N ASN A 36 -7.16 -0.20 4.45
CA ASN A 36 -8.00 -1.31 4.86
C ASN A 36 -8.02 -2.43 3.81
N ASN A 37 -8.44 -3.62 4.23
CA ASN A 37 -8.42 -4.80 3.36
C ASN A 37 -9.18 -4.58 2.03
N ALA A 38 -10.38 -3.98 2.08
CA ALA A 38 -11.17 -3.73 0.87
C ALA A 38 -10.46 -2.81 -0.13
N THR A 39 -9.71 -1.83 0.34
CA THR A 39 -8.91 -0.92 -0.50
C THR A 39 -7.72 -1.65 -1.09
N LEU A 40 -7.02 -2.45 -0.28
CA LEU A 40 -5.89 -3.26 -0.75
C LEU A 40 -6.32 -4.26 -1.82
N GLU A 41 -7.43 -4.97 -1.62
CA GLU A 41 -7.98 -5.89 -2.62
C GLU A 41 -8.34 -5.17 -3.92
N ALA A 42 -8.89 -3.96 -3.83
CA ALA A 42 -9.22 -3.18 -5.01
C ALA A 42 -7.97 -2.62 -5.73
N LEU A 43 -6.88 -2.32 -5.00
CA LEU A 43 -5.57 -1.97 -5.56
C LEU A 43 -4.86 -3.17 -6.19
N LYS A 44 -5.09 -4.39 -5.68
CA LYS A 44 -4.52 -5.64 -6.23
C LYS A 44 -5.16 -6.02 -7.56
N LYS A 45 -6.48 -5.87 -7.69
CA LYS A 45 -7.27 -6.30 -8.86
C LYS A 45 -6.68 -5.85 -10.22
N PRO A 46 -6.22 -4.61 -10.42
CA PRO A 46 -5.57 -4.21 -11.69
C PRO A 46 -4.16 -4.77 -11.90
N TYR A 47 -3.50 -5.30 -10.86
CA TYR A 47 -2.11 -5.80 -10.89
C TYR A 47 -1.99 -7.29 -10.51
N GLU A 48 -3.09 -8.07 -10.59
CA GLU A 48 -3.10 -9.50 -10.26
C GLU A 48 -2.05 -10.32 -11.03
N GLN A 49 -1.62 -9.84 -12.21
CA GLN A 49 -0.57 -10.50 -13.01
C GLN A 49 0.87 -10.17 -12.57
N GLU A 50 1.09 -9.09 -11.82
CA GLU A 50 2.44 -8.60 -11.45
C GLU A 50 2.77 -8.78 -9.96
N MET A 51 1.77 -9.05 -9.12
CA MET A 51 2.00 -9.41 -7.72
C MET A 51 2.37 -10.88 -7.61
N VAL A 52 3.66 -11.17 -7.79
CA VAL A 52 4.24 -12.39 -7.21
C VAL A 52 4.00 -12.29 -5.70
N PHE A 53 2.97 -13.01 -5.22
CA PHE A 53 2.89 -13.38 -3.82
C PHE A 53 4.15 -14.21 -3.55
N THR A 54 5.22 -13.55 -3.12
CA THR A 54 6.26 -14.23 -2.40
C THR A 54 5.61 -14.68 -1.09
N SER A 55 4.95 -15.85 -1.14
CA SER A 55 4.78 -16.71 0.03
C SER A 55 6.20 -16.97 0.53
N PHE A 56 6.69 -16.10 1.40
CA PHE A 56 8.04 -16.19 1.91
C PHE A 56 8.10 -17.43 2.80
N ASP A 57 8.82 -18.42 2.31
CA ASP A 57 8.97 -19.74 2.89
C ASP A 57 9.45 -19.66 4.36
N GLY A 58 8.68 -20.29 5.25
CA GLY A 58 9.21 -21.03 6.40
C GLY A 58 9.73 -20.28 7.64
N LYS A 59 9.94 -18.96 7.66
CA LYS A 59 10.44 -18.26 8.86
C LYS A 59 9.56 -17.11 9.33
N LYS A 60 8.75 -17.44 10.35
CA LYS A 60 7.93 -16.54 11.19
C LYS A 60 8.73 -15.36 11.73
N THR A 61 8.80 -14.28 10.97
CA THR A 61 8.64 -12.93 11.50
C THR A 61 7.63 -12.23 10.61
N LEU A 62 6.39 -12.73 10.70
CA LEU A 62 5.22 -12.03 10.19
C LEU A 62 5.26 -10.65 10.85
N CYS A 63 5.70 -9.62 10.13
CA CYS A 63 5.30 -8.27 10.50
C CYS A 63 3.78 -8.31 10.38
N LYS A 64 3.11 -8.46 11.54
CA LYS A 64 1.64 -8.56 11.64
C LYS A 64 1.03 -7.53 10.70
N GLY A 65 0.35 -7.99 9.64
CA GLY A 65 -0.33 -7.11 8.69
C GLY A 65 0.36 -6.87 7.34
N LEU A 66 1.55 -7.42 7.02
CA LEU A 66 2.11 -7.31 5.65
C LEU A 66 1.26 -8.15 4.67
N ILE A 67 0.54 -7.49 3.75
CA ILE A 67 -0.40 -8.13 2.82
C ILE A 67 0.18 -8.36 1.43
N GLY A 68 1.20 -7.59 1.03
CA GLY A 68 1.81 -7.71 -0.29
C GLY A 68 2.70 -6.53 -0.66
N ARG A 69 2.95 -6.37 -1.95
CA ARG A 69 3.66 -5.20 -2.50
C ARG A 69 2.87 -4.56 -3.64
N TYR A 70 2.72 -3.25 -3.62
CA TYR A 70 2.18 -2.46 -4.72
C TYR A 70 3.34 -1.78 -5.45
N GLN A 71 3.57 -2.13 -6.72
CA GLN A 71 4.70 -1.58 -7.51
C GLN A 71 6.06 -1.64 -6.78
N GLY A 72 6.28 -2.69 -5.98
CA GLY A 72 7.49 -2.86 -5.16
C GLY A 72 7.44 -2.27 -3.74
N TYR A 73 6.47 -1.41 -3.41
CA TYR A 73 6.27 -0.83 -2.08
C TYR A 73 5.48 -1.77 -1.17
N LYS A 74 5.91 -1.96 0.09
CA LYS A 74 5.23 -2.88 1.01
C LYS A 74 3.88 -2.33 1.45
N MET A 75 2.86 -3.19 1.44
CA MET A 75 1.50 -2.87 1.86
C MET A 75 1.13 -3.54 3.17
N PHE A 76 0.47 -2.80 4.05
CA PHE A 76 0.00 -3.26 5.34
C PHE A 76 -1.50 -3.02 5.50
N GLU A 77 -2.20 -3.99 6.09
CA GLU A 77 -3.60 -3.84 6.44
C GLU A 77 -3.76 -2.95 7.67
N ASP A 78 -4.57 -1.91 7.54
CA ASP A 78 -5.03 -1.08 8.65
C ASP A 78 -6.54 -0.84 8.53
N ASN A 79 -7.31 -1.64 9.27
CA ASN A 79 -8.77 -1.57 9.27
C ASN A 79 -9.33 -0.39 10.09
N THR A 80 -8.47 0.45 10.68
CA THR A 80 -8.90 1.74 11.23
C THR A 80 -9.14 2.79 10.12
N LEU A 81 -8.61 2.54 8.91
CA LEU A 81 -8.79 3.39 7.73
C LEU A 81 -10.11 3.08 7.00
N LYS A 82 -10.76 4.12 6.48
CA LYS A 82 -11.97 3.95 5.65
C LYS A 82 -11.59 3.49 4.24
N TYR A 83 -12.57 2.98 3.50
CA TYR A 83 -12.35 2.56 2.11
C TYR A 83 -11.79 3.72 1.27
N GLY A 84 -10.70 3.44 0.55
CA GLY A 84 -9.93 4.40 -0.23
C GLY A 84 -9.17 5.44 0.58
N GLU A 85 -9.06 5.32 1.90
CA GLU A 85 -8.04 6.03 2.66
C GLU A 85 -6.71 5.26 2.60
N ILE A 86 -5.62 5.99 2.40
CA ILE A 86 -4.26 5.47 2.37
C ILE A 86 -3.42 6.31 3.32
N GLU A 87 -2.55 5.64 4.05
CA GLU A 87 -1.54 6.26 4.88
C GLU A 87 -0.14 5.78 4.47
N LEU A 88 0.77 6.72 4.23
CA LEU A 88 2.18 6.47 3.92
C LEU A 88 3.02 6.74 5.17
N ARG A 89 3.87 5.78 5.53
CA ARG A 89 4.81 5.89 6.67
C ARG A 89 6.25 5.59 6.25
#